data_AF-A0A660NG81-F1
#
_entry.id   AF-A0A660NG81-F1
#
_cell.length_a   1.000
_cell.length_b   1.000
_cell.length_c   1.000
_cell.angle_alpha   90.00
_cell.angle_beta   90.00
_cell.angle_gamma   90.00
#
_symmetry.space_group_name_H-M   'P 1'
#
loop_
_entity.id
_entity.type
_entity.pdbx_description
1 polymer ?
#
loop_
_entity_poly.entity_id
_entity_poly.type
_entity_poly.pdbx_seq_one_letter_code
_entity_poly.pdbx_strand_id
1 'polypeptide(L)'
;NWTVVEPAAGTSVCYDFAAATEVAGCTGTAWDVKITGTQRGGVQIFTNSGPSGTGQGGVYAGNNSSDNDLIDWTDLLKWQNGNIDPATGARVPTRLYFPDSTVGAFSGKNAIGSAAFEYNLSNDHRLYPSYRVFLITTNRASDSTTGTAAQPVYALQLTGYYGGDTGTASGYPRFRWVNRAVVGSAAQEKQVNASNGTVYFNLETGTEVAQSGTWHVAFNRYQVSLNPAGTLGAAVGITPTGFYEADGDPIKSALSAATPELTLSYLTSASLPATAQWQSDRTGSRLNPTVERESNGTFDFGWYKYYPTAELAQAAGLSATAHLLSADASEGALIRGGDGASFARMHLTNISYQNPGVATSQRTWTFEFDVQPATAQ
;
A
#
# COMPACT_ATOMS: atom_id res chain seq x y z
N ASN A 1 19.93 -15.41 11.54
CA ASN A 1 19.38 -15.83 10.22
C ASN A 1 18.11 -16.62 10.44
N TRP A 2 17.08 -16.34 9.65
CA TRP A 2 15.84 -17.12 9.57
C TRP A 2 15.80 -17.81 8.21
N THR A 3 15.53 -19.11 8.23
CA THR A 3 15.36 -19.89 7.01
C THR A 3 13.93 -20.40 6.98
N VAL A 4 13.21 -20.09 5.92
CA VAL A 4 11.79 -20.37 5.78
C VAL A 4 11.52 -21.06 4.46
N VAL A 5 10.81 -22.19 4.52
CA VAL A 5 10.28 -22.84 3.32
C VAL A 5 9.20 -21.93 2.75
N GLU A 6 9.27 -21.62 1.44
CA GLU A 6 8.29 -20.75 0.79
C GLU A 6 6.87 -21.22 1.09
N PRO A 7 6.03 -20.38 1.75
CA PRO A 7 4.68 -20.77 2.10
C PRO A 7 3.84 -21.04 0.85
N ALA A 8 2.84 -21.90 0.96
CA ALA A 8 1.84 -22.06 -0.09
C ALA A 8 1.08 -20.75 -0.31
N ALA A 9 0.51 -20.57 -1.50
CA ALA A 9 -0.22 -19.37 -1.86
C ALA A 9 -1.32 -19.03 -0.84
N GLY A 10 -1.29 -17.82 -0.28
CA GLY A 10 -2.25 -17.33 0.72
C GLY A 10 -2.01 -17.85 2.14
N THR A 11 -0.97 -18.65 2.38
CA THR A 11 -0.53 -19.06 3.72
C THR A 11 0.64 -18.21 4.17
N SER A 12 0.78 -18.04 5.49
CA SER A 12 1.79 -17.16 6.08
C SER A 12 2.61 -17.84 7.17
N VAL A 13 3.85 -17.41 7.30
CA VAL A 13 4.74 -17.70 8.43
C VAL A 13 5.19 -16.37 9.03
N CYS A 14 5.18 -16.27 10.35
CA CYS A 14 5.55 -15.07 11.09
C CYS A 14 6.75 -15.32 11.97
N TYR A 15 7.58 -14.31 12.15
CA TYR A 15 8.82 -14.41 12.91
C TYR A 15 8.95 -13.25 13.91
N ASP A 16 9.44 -13.58 15.10
CA ASP A 16 9.79 -12.66 16.19
C ASP A 16 11.31 -12.49 16.21
N PHE A 17 11.78 -11.26 16.02
CA PHE A 17 13.19 -10.91 16.01
C PHE A 17 13.83 -11.13 17.38
N ALA A 18 13.15 -10.73 18.45
CA ALA A 18 13.67 -10.77 19.81
C ALA A 18 13.74 -12.19 20.36
N ALA A 19 12.69 -12.99 20.14
CA ALA A 19 12.67 -14.40 20.53
C ALA A 19 13.43 -15.31 19.55
N ALA A 20 13.81 -14.78 18.38
CA ALA A 20 14.46 -15.50 17.29
C ALA A 20 13.72 -16.79 16.91
N THR A 21 12.40 -16.71 16.79
CA THR A 21 11.54 -17.87 16.55
C THR A 21 10.30 -17.53 15.72
N GLU A 22 9.73 -18.55 15.08
CA GLU A 22 8.48 -18.41 14.36
C GLU A 22 7.28 -18.36 15.32
N VAL A 23 6.34 -17.46 15.07
CA VAL A 23 5.14 -17.25 15.88
C VAL A 23 3.95 -17.92 15.19
N ALA A 24 3.43 -18.98 15.82
CA ALA A 24 2.29 -19.71 15.30
C ALA A 24 1.06 -18.80 15.13
N GLY A 25 0.40 -18.92 13.97
CA GLY A 25 -0.86 -18.24 13.68
C GLY A 25 -0.76 -16.73 13.46
N CYS A 26 0.43 -16.11 13.55
CA CYS A 26 0.61 -14.67 13.31
C CYS A 26 -0.32 -13.80 14.18
N THR A 27 -0.60 -14.19 15.42
CA THR A 27 -1.54 -13.47 16.31
C THR A 27 -0.82 -12.62 17.35
N GLY A 28 -1.47 -11.55 17.79
CA GLY A 28 -0.95 -10.67 18.83
C GLY A 28 0.19 -9.78 18.33
N THR A 29 0.99 -9.28 19.27
CA THR A 29 2.04 -8.28 19.01
C THR A 29 3.46 -8.86 19.00
N ALA A 30 3.61 -10.17 19.23
CA ALA A 30 4.93 -10.81 19.40
C ALA A 30 5.69 -11.01 18.08
N TRP A 31 4.99 -11.22 16.96
CA TRP A 31 5.65 -11.32 15.66
C TRP A 31 5.98 -9.95 15.10
N ASP A 32 7.03 -9.87 14.29
CA ASP A 32 7.52 -8.62 13.71
C ASP A 32 7.36 -8.59 12.20
N VAL A 33 7.70 -9.70 11.53
CA VAL A 33 7.60 -9.85 10.09
C VAL A 33 6.78 -11.08 9.72
N LYS A 34 6.05 -10.99 8.62
CA LYS A 34 5.20 -12.04 8.05
C LYS A 34 5.52 -12.24 6.59
N ILE A 35 5.79 -13.48 6.21
CA ILE A 35 6.01 -13.89 4.82
C ILE A 35 4.79 -14.67 4.34
N THR A 36 4.23 -14.27 3.21
CA THR A 36 3.04 -14.89 2.62
C THR A 36 3.34 -15.37 1.20
N GLY A 37 3.03 -16.63 0.90
CA GLY A 37 3.23 -17.19 -0.43
C GLY A 37 2.27 -16.62 -1.47
N THR A 38 2.72 -16.47 -2.72
CA THR A 38 1.89 -15.96 -3.83
C THR A 38 1.50 -17.05 -4.83
N GLN A 39 0.43 -16.81 -5.61
CA GLN A 39 -0.06 -17.77 -6.61
C GLN A 39 0.91 -18.04 -7.77
N ARG A 40 1.79 -17.09 -8.10
CA ARG A 40 2.74 -17.20 -9.21
C ARG A 40 4.15 -17.61 -8.74
N GLY A 41 4.27 -18.01 -7.48
CA GLY A 41 5.55 -18.27 -6.84
C GLY A 41 6.22 -17.00 -6.34
N GLY A 42 7.03 -17.14 -5.28
CA GLY A 42 7.60 -16.01 -4.55
C GLY A 42 6.74 -15.60 -3.36
N VAL A 43 7.18 -14.56 -2.65
CA VAL A 43 6.58 -14.15 -1.39
C VAL A 43 6.23 -12.67 -1.36
N GLN A 44 5.26 -12.33 -0.53
CA GLN A 44 5.03 -10.97 -0.04
C GLN A 44 5.44 -10.88 1.42
N ILE A 45 6.00 -9.73 1.81
CA ILE A 45 6.52 -9.48 3.15
C ILE A 45 5.71 -8.35 3.79
N PHE A 46 5.35 -8.54 5.06
CA PHE A 46 4.48 -7.65 5.82
C PHE A 46 5.04 -7.44 7.23
N THR A 47 4.71 -6.30 7.84
CA THR A 47 5.04 -6.02 9.24
C THR A 47 3.84 -6.28 10.15
N ASN A 48 4.06 -6.46 11.45
CA ASN A 48 2.96 -6.54 12.43
C ASN A 48 2.38 -5.16 12.72
N SER A 49 1.61 -4.65 11.77
CA SER A 49 1.02 -3.32 11.83
C SER A 49 -0.16 -3.19 10.87
N GLY A 50 -0.93 -2.11 11.01
CA GLY A 50 -2.00 -1.74 10.09
C GLY A 50 -2.98 -2.90 9.82
N PRO A 51 -3.33 -3.19 8.55
CA PRO A 51 -4.20 -4.32 8.21
C PRO A 51 -3.49 -5.68 8.28
N SER A 52 -2.17 -5.72 8.46
CA SER A 52 -1.39 -6.96 8.55
C SER A 52 -1.38 -7.58 9.94
N GLY A 53 -1.58 -6.78 10.99
CA GLY A 53 -1.48 -7.22 12.39
C GLY A 53 -1.83 -6.14 13.39
N THR A 54 -2.00 -6.54 14.66
CA THR A 54 -2.40 -5.64 15.75
C THR A 54 -1.23 -4.92 16.44
N GLY A 55 0.00 -5.21 16.02
CA GLY A 55 1.22 -4.60 16.55
C GLY A 55 1.44 -3.17 16.10
N GLN A 56 2.56 -2.60 16.55
CA GLN A 56 3.02 -1.26 16.23
C GLN A 56 4.18 -1.25 15.23
N GLY A 57 4.33 -2.31 14.45
CA GLY A 57 5.43 -2.44 13.51
C GLY A 57 5.39 -1.41 12.39
N GLY A 58 6.43 -1.42 11.56
CA GLY A 58 6.48 -0.59 10.37
C GLY A 58 7.86 -0.57 9.74
N VAL A 59 7.92 0.01 8.54
CA VAL A 59 9.15 0.09 7.75
C VAL A 59 9.65 1.52 7.75
N TYR A 60 10.93 1.70 8.06
CA TYR A 60 11.56 3.00 7.90
C TYR A 60 11.71 3.35 6.41
N ALA A 61 11.30 4.55 6.02
CA ALA A 61 11.34 4.99 4.61
C ALA A 61 12.11 6.31 4.41
N GLY A 62 12.99 6.68 5.35
CA GLY A 62 13.74 7.93 5.24
C GLY A 62 12.87 9.19 5.21
N ASN A 63 13.45 10.28 4.73
CA ASN A 63 12.75 11.55 4.46
C ASN A 63 12.18 11.64 3.03
N ASN A 64 12.60 10.75 2.11
CA ASN A 64 12.08 10.64 0.74
C ASN A 64 11.01 9.56 0.65
N SER A 65 9.82 9.93 1.12
CA SER A 65 8.66 9.06 1.26
C SER A 65 7.98 8.56 -0.03
N SER A 66 8.45 8.97 -1.22
CA SER A 66 7.86 8.62 -2.53
C SER A 66 8.26 7.24 -3.04
N ASP A 67 9.43 6.75 -2.65
CA ASP A 67 9.97 5.51 -3.19
C ASP A 67 9.65 4.37 -2.20
N ASN A 68 9.00 3.31 -2.70
CA ASN A 68 8.75 2.08 -1.95
C ASN A 68 9.98 1.17 -2.03
N ASP A 69 11.16 1.77 -2.08
CA ASP A 69 12.39 1.08 -2.42
C ASP A 69 13.06 0.61 -1.13
N LEU A 70 13.76 -0.52 -1.26
CA LEU A 70 14.62 -0.99 -0.19
C LEU A 70 15.85 -0.06 -0.11
N ILE A 71 16.52 -0.10 1.03
CA ILE A 71 17.71 0.71 1.28
C ILE A 71 18.94 -0.16 1.01
N ASP A 72 19.95 0.41 0.34
CA ASP A 72 21.25 -0.25 0.17
C ASP A 72 21.76 -0.77 1.53
N TRP A 73 22.16 -2.04 1.55
CA TRP A 73 22.57 -2.74 2.76
C TRP A 73 23.75 -2.05 3.44
N THR A 74 24.69 -1.48 2.68
CA THR A 74 25.83 -0.75 3.24
C THR A 74 25.40 0.55 3.94
N ASP A 75 24.32 1.18 3.47
CA ASP A 75 23.70 2.32 4.15
C ASP A 75 22.92 1.89 5.39
N LEU A 76 22.20 0.77 5.33
CA LEU A 76 21.55 0.17 6.50
C LEU A 76 22.56 -0.22 7.58
N LEU A 77 23.77 -0.65 7.23
CA LEU A 77 24.81 -0.98 8.20
C LEU A 77 25.22 0.21 9.09
N LYS A 78 24.97 1.45 8.66
CA LYS A 78 25.18 2.66 9.48
C LYS A 78 24.17 2.79 10.62
N TRP A 79 22.98 2.20 10.48
CA TRP A 79 21.92 2.21 11.49
C TRP A 79 22.20 1.22 12.62
N GLN A 80 23.05 1.63 13.57
CA GLN A 80 23.38 0.83 14.77
C GLN A 80 22.25 0.81 15.82
N ASN A 81 21.22 1.63 15.62
CA ASN A 81 20.03 1.68 16.46
C ASN A 81 18.87 2.21 15.63
N GLY A 82 17.78 1.44 15.49
CA GLY A 82 16.61 1.86 14.70
C GLY A 82 15.93 3.13 15.23
N ASN A 83 16.13 3.49 16.51
CA ASN A 83 15.59 4.70 17.09
C ASN A 83 16.49 5.93 16.94
N ILE A 84 17.71 5.80 16.43
CA ILE A 84 18.66 6.91 16.33
C ILE A 84 19.12 7.05 14.87
N ASP A 85 18.88 8.21 14.28
CA ASP A 85 19.35 8.52 12.94
C ASP A 85 20.89 8.60 12.96
N PRO A 86 21.61 7.77 12.17
CA PRO A 86 23.06 7.74 12.19
C PRO A 86 23.71 9.01 11.63
N ALA A 87 22.99 9.80 10.83
CA ALA A 87 23.51 11.05 10.27
C ALA A 87 23.42 12.21 11.27
N THR A 88 22.39 12.25 12.11
CA THR A 88 22.10 13.39 12.98
C THR A 88 22.26 13.09 14.48
N GLY A 89 22.27 11.82 14.86
CA GLY A 89 22.20 11.38 16.26
C GLY A 89 20.84 11.64 16.93
N ALA A 90 19.86 12.15 16.18
CA ALA A 90 18.55 12.48 16.70
C ALA A 90 17.66 11.23 16.80
N ARG A 91 16.69 11.28 17.72
CA ARG A 91 15.68 10.22 17.82
C ARG A 91 14.81 10.21 16.56
N VAL A 92 14.66 9.04 15.96
CA VAL A 92 13.77 8.84 14.81
C VAL A 92 12.31 8.91 15.30
N PRO A 93 11.50 9.83 14.77
CA PRO A 93 10.08 9.88 15.10
C PRO A 93 9.36 8.61 14.62
N THR A 94 8.52 8.01 15.46
CA THR A 94 7.76 6.78 15.12
C THR A 94 6.94 6.94 13.83
N ARG A 95 6.49 8.16 13.50
CA ARG A 95 5.79 8.46 12.24
C ARG A 95 6.59 8.22 10.96
N LEU A 96 7.91 8.01 11.06
CA LEU A 96 8.77 7.62 9.92
C LEU A 96 8.84 6.10 9.72
N TYR A 97 8.28 5.33 10.65
CA TYR A 97 8.00 3.90 10.48
C TYR A 97 6.59 3.75 9.96
N PHE A 98 6.47 3.54 8.65
CA PHE A 98 5.17 3.42 8.01
C PHE A 98 4.60 2.04 8.28
N PRO A 99 3.41 1.94 8.89
CA PRO A 99 2.73 0.67 9.02
C PRO A 99 2.34 0.15 7.63
N ASP A 100 2.09 -1.15 7.56
CA ASP A 100 1.40 -1.75 6.43
C ASP A 100 0.06 -1.01 6.22
N SER A 101 -0.39 -0.93 4.98
CA SER A 101 -1.54 -0.13 4.59
C SER A 101 -2.44 -0.92 3.66
N THR A 102 -3.68 -0.46 3.53
CA THR A 102 -4.55 -0.98 2.48
C THR A 102 -4.13 -0.35 1.15
N VAL A 103 -3.90 -1.20 0.14
CA VAL A 103 -3.60 -0.77 -1.22
C VAL A 103 -4.71 -1.16 -2.19
N GLY A 104 -5.06 -0.24 -3.09
CA GLY A 104 -6.14 -0.38 -4.06
C GLY A 104 -6.24 0.85 -4.96
N ALA A 105 -7.42 1.10 -5.53
CA ALA A 105 -7.61 2.22 -6.46
C ALA A 105 -7.41 3.61 -5.83
N PHE A 106 -7.50 3.70 -4.49
CA PHE A 106 -7.27 4.92 -3.73
C PHE A 106 -5.81 5.14 -3.34
N SER A 107 -4.91 4.22 -3.71
CA SER A 107 -3.47 4.31 -3.43
C SER A 107 -2.75 5.04 -4.56
N GLY A 108 -1.82 5.91 -4.19
CA GLY A 108 -1.03 6.72 -5.12
C GLY A 108 0.46 6.55 -4.91
N LYS A 109 1.25 7.09 -5.84
CA LYS A 109 2.71 7.09 -5.79
C LYS A 109 3.31 8.26 -5.00
N ASN A 110 2.47 9.15 -4.49
CA ASN A 110 2.98 10.29 -3.74
C ASN A 110 3.49 9.88 -2.34
N ALA A 111 4.18 10.80 -1.70
CA ALA A 111 4.75 10.70 -0.36
C ALA A 111 3.87 10.06 0.73
N ILE A 112 2.54 10.19 0.60
CA ILE A 112 1.56 9.70 1.58
C ILE A 112 0.83 8.44 1.10
N GLY A 113 1.20 7.89 -0.06
CA GLY A 113 0.59 6.71 -0.64
C GLY A 113 -0.87 6.88 -1.07
N SER A 114 -1.33 8.12 -1.31
CA SER A 114 -2.75 8.42 -1.59
C SER A 114 -2.95 8.85 -3.03
N ALA A 115 -3.93 8.27 -3.73
CA ALA A 115 -4.43 8.81 -4.99
C ALA A 115 -5.51 9.87 -4.76
N ALA A 116 -6.15 9.85 -3.59
CA ALA A 116 -7.27 10.74 -3.25
C ALA A 116 -6.81 12.15 -2.88
N PHE A 117 -5.62 12.29 -2.29
CA PHE A 117 -5.04 13.55 -1.86
C PHE A 117 -3.58 13.69 -2.30
N GLU A 118 -3.17 14.91 -2.62
CA GLU A 118 -1.77 15.31 -2.74
C GLU A 118 -1.30 16.02 -1.47
N TYR A 119 0.01 15.98 -1.20
CA TYR A 119 0.60 16.56 0.00
C TYR A 119 1.60 17.68 -0.33
N ASN A 120 1.56 18.74 0.46
CA ASN A 120 2.58 19.79 0.49
C ASN A 120 2.77 20.54 -0.84
N LEU A 121 1.69 20.76 -1.61
CA LEU A 121 1.76 21.43 -2.92
C LEU A 121 2.30 22.86 -2.85
N SER A 122 2.05 23.56 -1.74
CA SER A 122 2.49 24.95 -1.50
C SER A 122 3.52 25.09 -0.37
N ASN A 123 4.25 24.00 -0.05
CA ASN A 123 5.20 23.95 1.06
C ASN A 123 4.59 24.30 2.45
N ASP A 124 3.34 23.94 2.68
CA ASP A 124 2.53 24.28 3.86
C ASP A 124 2.13 23.06 4.70
N HIS A 125 2.65 21.88 4.34
CA HIS A 125 2.32 20.59 4.92
C HIS A 125 0.82 20.26 4.92
N ARG A 126 0.06 20.74 3.91
CA ARG A 126 -1.37 20.45 3.77
C ARG A 126 -1.71 19.36 2.77
N LEU A 127 -2.89 18.79 2.93
CA LEU A 127 -3.52 17.88 1.98
C LEU A 127 -4.47 18.63 1.05
N TYR A 128 -4.32 18.36 -0.24
CA TYR A 128 -5.11 18.91 -1.31
C TYR A 128 -5.90 17.78 -1.98
N PRO A 129 -7.21 17.91 -2.21
CA PRO A 129 -7.93 16.92 -2.97
C PRO A 129 -7.32 16.77 -4.36
N SER A 130 -7.07 15.52 -4.77
CA SER A 130 -6.64 15.22 -6.15
C SER A 130 -7.73 15.55 -7.18
N TYR A 131 -8.98 15.64 -6.72
CA TYR A 131 -10.19 15.69 -7.53
C TYR A 131 -10.31 14.55 -8.55
N ARG A 132 -9.55 13.46 -8.40
CA ARG A 132 -9.77 12.23 -9.17
C ARG A 132 -11.18 11.70 -8.88
N VAL A 133 -11.85 11.25 -9.92
CA VAL A 133 -13.12 10.53 -9.79
C VAL A 133 -12.80 9.05 -9.69
N PHE A 134 -13.16 8.45 -8.56
CA PHE A 134 -13.06 7.03 -8.31
C PHE A 134 -14.40 6.37 -8.62
N LEU A 135 -14.37 5.30 -9.40
CA LEU A 135 -15.52 4.45 -9.64
C LEU A 135 -15.49 3.32 -8.60
N ILE A 136 -16.63 3.03 -7.98
CA ILE A 136 -16.78 1.98 -6.97
C ILE A 136 -17.94 1.08 -7.39
N THR A 137 -17.63 -0.17 -7.73
CA THR A 137 -18.63 -1.18 -8.09
C THR A 137 -18.96 -2.08 -6.91
N THR A 138 -20.23 -2.44 -6.76
CA THR A 138 -20.68 -3.50 -5.84
C THR A 138 -20.45 -4.90 -6.40
N ASN A 139 -20.16 -5.04 -7.70
CA ASN A 139 -19.87 -6.31 -8.37
C ASN A 139 -18.68 -6.18 -9.34
N ARG A 140 -17.48 -6.51 -8.86
CA ARG A 140 -16.24 -6.50 -9.66
C ARG A 140 -16.14 -7.56 -10.75
N ALA A 141 -17.08 -8.52 -10.81
CA ALA A 141 -17.12 -9.49 -11.90
C ALA A 141 -17.73 -8.91 -13.20
N SER A 142 -18.48 -7.82 -13.09
CA SER A 142 -18.97 -7.04 -14.24
C SER A 142 -18.00 -5.90 -14.50
N ASP A 143 -17.52 -5.73 -15.72
CA ASP A 143 -16.64 -4.61 -16.09
C ASP A 143 -17.37 -3.28 -16.31
N SER A 144 -18.71 -3.29 -16.36
CA SER A 144 -19.53 -2.10 -16.59
C SER A 144 -19.34 -1.04 -15.52
N THR A 145 -19.07 0.20 -15.93
CA THR A 145 -18.91 1.32 -14.99
C THR A 145 -20.20 2.06 -14.67
N THR A 146 -21.30 1.77 -15.36
CA THR A 146 -22.61 2.38 -15.05
C THR A 146 -23.33 1.58 -13.97
N GLY A 147 -23.19 0.25 -13.99
CA GLY A 147 -23.89 -0.63 -13.06
C GLY A 147 -25.38 -0.78 -13.39
N THR A 148 -26.11 -1.39 -12.46
CA THR A 148 -27.56 -1.56 -12.50
C THR A 148 -28.16 -1.18 -11.15
N ALA A 149 -29.49 -1.09 -11.04
CA ALA A 149 -30.14 -0.80 -9.75
C ALA A 149 -29.78 -1.83 -8.66
N ALA A 150 -29.61 -3.10 -9.02
CA ALA A 150 -29.24 -4.17 -8.09
C ALA A 150 -27.72 -4.26 -7.83
N GLN A 151 -26.91 -3.73 -8.74
CA GLN A 151 -25.45 -3.74 -8.67
C GLN A 151 -24.93 -2.36 -9.09
N PRO A 152 -25.13 -1.34 -8.23
CA PRO A 152 -24.80 0.02 -8.59
C PRO A 152 -23.28 0.19 -8.72
N VAL A 153 -22.91 1.15 -9.56
CA VAL A 153 -21.59 1.76 -9.55
C VAL A 153 -21.74 3.20 -9.07
N TYR A 154 -20.88 3.60 -8.14
CA TYR A 154 -20.81 4.98 -7.66
C TYR A 154 -19.60 5.68 -8.29
N ALA A 155 -19.78 6.91 -8.75
CA ALA A 155 -18.65 7.81 -8.98
C ALA A 155 -18.49 8.66 -7.73
N LEU A 156 -17.30 8.63 -7.12
CA LEU A 156 -16.97 9.30 -5.87
C LEU A 156 -15.75 10.19 -6.07
N GLN A 157 -15.75 11.35 -5.44
CA GLN A 157 -14.64 12.29 -5.49
C GLN A 157 -14.45 12.94 -4.12
N LEU A 158 -13.20 13.00 -3.67
CA LEU A 158 -12.82 13.75 -2.48
C LEU A 158 -12.75 15.23 -2.83
N THR A 159 -13.30 16.08 -1.98
CA THR A 159 -13.40 17.54 -2.17
C THR A 159 -12.81 18.33 -1.01
N GLY A 160 -12.39 17.66 0.07
CA GLY A 160 -11.72 18.32 1.20
C GLY A 160 -11.21 17.33 2.24
N TYR A 161 -10.39 17.81 3.17
CA TYR A 161 -9.81 17.02 4.26
C TYR A 161 -9.86 17.71 5.63
N TYR A 162 -10.10 19.02 5.66
CA TYR A 162 -10.09 19.82 6.87
C TYR A 162 -11.52 20.20 7.27
N GLY A 163 -11.79 20.28 8.57
CA GLY A 163 -13.13 20.50 9.11
C GLY A 163 -13.14 20.66 10.63
N GLY A 164 -14.16 20.10 11.28
CA GLY A 164 -14.43 20.27 12.70
C GLY A 164 -14.90 21.67 13.06
N ASP A 165 -14.99 21.96 14.37
CA ASP A 165 -15.55 23.22 14.89
C ASP A 165 -14.77 24.46 14.42
N THR A 166 -13.47 24.31 14.15
CA THR A 166 -12.61 25.39 13.64
C THR A 166 -12.59 25.47 12.11
N GLY A 167 -13.16 24.50 11.41
CA GLY A 167 -13.08 24.35 9.95
C GLY A 167 -11.69 23.99 9.41
N THR A 168 -10.68 23.84 10.27
CA THR A 168 -9.27 23.67 9.91
C THR A 168 -8.62 22.43 10.51
N ALA A 169 -9.34 21.69 11.37
CA ALA A 169 -8.82 20.47 11.96
C ALA A 169 -8.62 19.39 10.89
N SER A 170 -7.51 18.66 10.96
CA SER A 170 -7.20 17.56 10.03
C SER A 170 -8.03 16.31 10.34
N GLY A 171 -8.28 15.48 9.32
CA GLY A 171 -8.98 14.21 9.48
C GLY A 171 -10.50 14.34 9.30
N TYR A 172 -10.94 15.31 8.50
CA TYR A 172 -12.34 15.49 8.16
C TYR A 172 -12.56 15.39 6.63
N PRO A 173 -12.38 14.19 6.04
CA PRO A 173 -12.64 13.99 4.62
C PRO A 173 -14.03 14.47 4.24
N ARG A 174 -14.06 15.33 3.23
CA ARG A 174 -15.27 15.76 2.54
C ARG A 174 -15.26 15.12 1.16
N PHE A 175 -16.39 14.57 0.77
CA PHE A 175 -16.52 13.82 -0.46
C PHE A 175 -17.93 13.93 -1.00
N ARG A 176 -18.04 13.72 -2.30
CA ARG A 176 -19.32 13.68 -3.00
C ARG A 176 -19.40 12.47 -3.91
N TRP A 177 -20.61 12.01 -4.18
CA TRP A 177 -20.82 10.86 -5.03
C TRP A 177 -22.15 10.93 -5.79
N VAL A 178 -22.22 10.18 -6.88
CA VAL A 178 -23.45 9.91 -7.65
C VAL A 178 -23.63 8.41 -7.83
N ASN A 179 -24.87 7.94 -7.81
CA ASN A 179 -25.19 6.59 -8.26
C ASN A 179 -25.33 6.61 -9.79
N ARG A 180 -24.41 5.95 -10.48
CA ARG A 180 -24.39 5.95 -11.95
C ARG A 180 -25.44 5.07 -12.59
N ALA A 181 -26.02 4.13 -11.84
CA ALA A 181 -27.12 3.32 -12.33
C ALA A 181 -28.44 4.11 -12.43
N VAL A 182 -28.49 5.31 -11.85
CA VAL A 182 -29.67 6.19 -11.85
C VAL A 182 -29.39 7.41 -12.74
N VAL A 183 -30.04 7.43 -13.90
CA VAL A 183 -29.93 8.55 -14.86
C VAL A 183 -30.38 9.84 -14.18
N GLY A 184 -29.53 10.87 -14.26
CA GLY A 184 -29.82 12.18 -13.66
C GLY A 184 -29.69 12.24 -12.13
N SER A 185 -29.06 11.24 -11.48
CA SER A 185 -28.77 11.30 -10.05
C SER A 185 -28.00 12.58 -9.70
N ALA A 186 -28.56 13.36 -8.77
CA ALA A 186 -27.85 14.49 -8.20
C ALA A 186 -26.63 14.01 -7.39
N ALA A 187 -25.58 14.83 -7.35
CA ALA A 187 -24.45 14.59 -6.46
C ALA A 187 -24.89 14.75 -5.01
N GLN A 188 -24.59 13.75 -4.19
CA GLN A 188 -24.67 13.83 -2.74
C GLN A 188 -23.31 14.23 -2.18
N GLU A 189 -23.30 14.88 -1.03
CA GLU A 189 -22.06 15.32 -0.37
C GLU A 189 -22.12 15.03 1.12
N LYS A 190 -20.97 14.65 1.67
CA LYS A 190 -20.80 14.41 3.10
C LYS A 190 -19.41 14.82 3.55
N GLN A 191 -19.32 15.26 4.80
CA GLN A 191 -18.07 15.31 5.55
C GLN A 191 -18.21 14.37 6.75
N VAL A 192 -17.16 13.59 7.00
CA VAL A 192 -17.09 12.65 8.13
C VAL A 192 -15.93 13.03 9.05
N ASN A 193 -16.03 12.66 10.33
CA ASN A 193 -14.94 12.85 11.29
C ASN A 193 -14.09 11.57 11.40
N ALA A 194 -13.06 11.47 10.57
CA ALA A 194 -12.06 10.40 10.61
C ALA A 194 -10.75 10.85 11.30
N SER A 195 -10.85 11.81 12.22
CA SER A 195 -9.68 12.35 12.94
C SER A 195 -9.17 11.37 14.00
N ASN A 196 -10.06 10.53 14.52
CA ASN A 196 -9.76 9.48 15.49
C ASN A 196 -10.54 8.20 15.14
N GLY A 197 -9.84 7.21 14.59
CA GLY A 197 -10.43 5.94 14.15
C GLY A 197 -10.93 5.94 12.71
N THR A 198 -11.59 4.83 12.34
CA THR A 198 -12.12 4.59 10.99
C THR A 198 -13.62 4.84 10.96
N VAL A 199 -14.08 5.62 9.97
CA VAL A 199 -15.51 5.84 9.69
C VAL A 199 -15.92 4.97 8.50
N TYR A 200 -16.93 4.12 8.68
CA TYR A 200 -17.48 3.27 7.62
C TYR A 200 -18.73 3.93 7.05
N PHE A 201 -18.84 4.01 5.72
CA PHE A 201 -19.88 4.77 5.05
C PHE A 201 -20.62 3.94 3.98
N ASN A 202 -21.94 4.00 4.02
CA ASN A 202 -22.80 3.39 3.04
C ASN A 202 -23.22 4.42 1.98
N LEU A 203 -22.70 4.28 0.76
CA LEU A 203 -23.00 5.16 -0.39
C LEU A 203 -24.43 5.01 -0.92
N GLU A 204 -25.12 3.92 -0.62
CA GLU A 204 -26.52 3.71 -1.00
C GLU A 204 -27.45 4.55 -0.12
N THR A 205 -27.26 4.47 1.20
CA THR A 205 -28.10 5.18 2.18
C THR A 205 -27.61 6.59 2.50
N GLY A 206 -26.35 6.90 2.20
CA GLY A 206 -25.71 8.17 2.53
C GLY A 206 -25.40 8.33 4.03
N THR A 207 -25.19 7.23 4.75
CA THR A 207 -25.03 7.23 6.22
C THR A 207 -23.76 6.53 6.68
N GLU A 208 -23.24 7.00 7.82
CA GLU A 208 -22.22 6.27 8.58
C GLU A 208 -22.83 5.01 9.20
N VAL A 209 -22.07 3.92 9.24
CA VAL A 209 -22.51 2.62 9.77
C VAL A 209 -21.40 1.96 10.59
N ALA A 210 -21.73 0.88 11.29
CA ALA A 210 -20.72 0.06 11.98
C ALA A 210 -19.86 -0.74 10.98
N GLN A 211 -18.66 -1.14 11.40
CA GLN A 211 -17.75 -2.00 10.61
C GLN A 211 -18.40 -3.30 10.13
N SER A 212 -19.28 -3.89 10.96
CA SER A 212 -20.02 -5.12 10.64
C SER A 212 -21.24 -4.89 9.75
N GLY A 213 -21.58 -3.62 9.48
CA GLY A 213 -22.70 -3.24 8.64
C GLY A 213 -22.40 -3.38 7.14
N THR A 214 -23.37 -2.99 6.32
CA THR A 214 -23.17 -2.83 4.88
C THR A 214 -22.60 -1.45 4.61
N TRP A 215 -21.36 -1.40 4.13
CA TRP A 215 -20.66 -0.18 3.74
C TRP A 215 -19.85 -0.42 2.49
N HIS A 216 -19.52 0.67 1.79
CA HIS A 216 -18.82 0.64 0.50
C HIS A 216 -17.42 1.21 0.63
N VAL A 217 -17.29 2.33 1.36
CA VAL A 217 -16.03 3.02 1.60
C VAL A 217 -15.85 3.29 3.09
N ALA A 218 -14.61 3.27 3.53
CA ALA A 218 -14.22 3.66 4.87
C ALA A 218 -13.08 4.67 4.83
N PHE A 219 -13.09 5.59 5.79
CA PHE A 219 -12.13 6.67 5.93
C PHE A 219 -11.37 6.55 7.24
N ASN A 220 -10.05 6.52 7.16
CA ASN A 220 -9.18 6.66 8.32
C ASN A 220 -8.20 7.79 8.00
N ARG A 221 -8.40 8.96 8.62
CA ARG A 221 -7.70 10.18 8.23
C ARG A 221 -7.89 10.41 6.73
N TYR A 222 -6.80 10.46 5.95
CA TYR A 222 -6.83 10.68 4.49
C TYR A 222 -6.88 9.37 3.68
N GLN A 223 -6.76 8.23 4.35
CA GLN A 223 -6.82 6.92 3.70
C GLN A 223 -8.27 6.58 3.41
N VAL A 224 -8.49 6.02 2.22
CA VAL A 224 -9.78 5.53 1.75
C VAL A 224 -9.62 4.04 1.46
N SER A 225 -10.55 3.23 1.96
CA SER A 225 -10.58 1.79 1.73
C SER A 225 -11.98 1.31 1.36
N LEU A 226 -12.06 0.19 0.68
CA LEU A 226 -13.27 -0.54 0.35
C LEU A 226 -13.58 -1.56 1.44
N ASN A 227 -14.85 -1.97 1.51
CA ASN A 227 -15.22 -3.12 2.32
C ASN A 227 -14.57 -4.38 1.73
N PRO A 228 -13.69 -5.06 2.47
CA PRO A 228 -13.02 -6.26 1.97
C PRO A 228 -13.97 -7.45 1.84
N ALA A 229 -15.15 -7.38 2.48
CA ALA A 229 -16.17 -8.40 2.33
C ALA A 229 -16.87 -8.29 0.96
N GLY A 230 -16.98 -9.43 0.26
CA GLY A 230 -17.80 -9.57 -0.94
C GLY A 230 -17.11 -9.17 -2.25
N THR A 231 -17.88 -8.54 -3.13
CA THR A 231 -17.55 -8.32 -4.55
C THR A 231 -17.21 -6.88 -4.90
N LEU A 232 -16.96 -6.03 -3.90
CA LEU A 232 -16.58 -4.64 -4.15
C LEU A 232 -15.26 -4.55 -4.92
N GLY A 233 -15.16 -3.49 -5.71
CA GLY A 233 -13.94 -3.08 -6.38
C GLY A 233 -14.00 -1.60 -6.73
N ALA A 234 -12.85 -0.99 -6.97
CA ALA A 234 -12.75 0.38 -7.41
C ALA A 234 -11.75 0.55 -8.55
N ALA A 235 -11.86 1.67 -9.25
CA ALA A 235 -10.92 2.09 -10.29
C ALA A 235 -10.86 3.62 -10.33
N VAL A 236 -9.74 4.18 -10.78
CA VAL A 236 -9.70 5.59 -11.16
C VAL A 236 -10.46 5.73 -12.48
N GLY A 237 -11.58 6.47 -12.45
CA GLY A 237 -12.41 6.73 -13.61
C GLY A 237 -11.90 7.91 -14.42
N ILE A 238 -11.64 9.04 -13.76
CA ILE A 238 -11.12 10.26 -14.38
C ILE A 238 -10.04 10.87 -13.50
N THR A 239 -8.94 11.26 -14.14
CA THR A 239 -8.01 12.28 -13.63
C THR A 239 -8.35 13.60 -14.32
N PRO A 240 -8.75 14.67 -13.60
CA PRO A 240 -9.13 15.94 -14.20
C PRO A 240 -8.04 16.50 -15.12
N THR A 241 -8.43 16.97 -16.30
CA THR A 241 -7.50 17.57 -17.26
C THR A 241 -6.90 18.86 -16.71
N GLY A 242 -5.59 19.05 -16.89
CA GLY A 242 -4.86 20.25 -16.45
C GLY A 242 -4.52 20.27 -14.96
N PHE A 243 -4.78 19.19 -14.22
CA PHE A 243 -4.37 19.06 -12.81
C PHE A 243 -3.11 18.22 -12.65
N TYR A 244 -2.78 17.43 -13.67
CA TYR A 244 -1.66 16.51 -13.68
C TYR A 244 -0.93 16.57 -15.03
N GLU A 245 0.38 16.44 -14.97
CA GLU A 245 1.25 16.29 -16.13
C GLU A 245 1.10 14.90 -16.75
N ALA A 246 1.71 14.68 -17.92
CA ALA A 246 1.60 13.41 -18.65
C ALA A 246 2.23 12.21 -17.91
N ASP A 247 3.23 12.46 -17.07
CA ASP A 247 3.86 11.46 -16.18
C ASP A 247 3.04 11.18 -14.90
N GLY A 248 1.99 11.96 -14.67
CA GLY A 248 1.11 11.85 -13.51
C GLY A 248 1.47 12.75 -12.34
N ASP A 249 2.49 13.61 -12.49
CA ASP A 249 2.86 14.56 -11.44
C ASP A 249 1.82 15.68 -11.28
N PRO A 250 1.55 16.14 -10.04
CA PRO A 250 0.56 17.18 -9.79
C PRO A 250 1.04 18.54 -10.30
N ILE A 251 0.19 19.22 -11.08
CA ILE A 251 0.37 20.63 -11.44
C ILE A 251 -0.01 21.47 -10.20
N LYS A 252 1.00 21.75 -9.37
CA LYS A 252 0.83 22.36 -8.03
C LYS A 252 -0.06 23.60 -8.03
N SER A 253 0.15 24.51 -8.98
CA SER A 253 -0.63 25.75 -9.09
C SER A 253 -2.11 25.51 -9.41
N ALA A 254 -2.41 24.55 -10.29
CA ALA A 254 -3.77 24.21 -10.68
C ALA A 254 -4.53 23.56 -9.52
N LEU A 255 -3.94 22.57 -8.86
CA LEU A 255 -4.56 21.87 -7.73
C LEU A 255 -4.72 22.77 -6.50
N SER A 256 -3.75 23.63 -6.19
CA SER A 256 -3.86 24.59 -5.09
C SER A 256 -4.93 25.66 -5.32
N ALA A 257 -5.26 25.99 -6.58
CA ALA A 257 -6.30 26.95 -6.95
C ALA A 257 -7.68 26.31 -7.18
N ALA A 258 -7.75 24.97 -7.25
CA ALA A 258 -8.97 24.27 -7.61
C ALA A 258 -10.03 24.30 -6.50
N THR A 259 -11.28 24.59 -6.89
CA THR A 259 -12.44 24.47 -6.00
C THR A 259 -13.29 23.23 -6.35
N PRO A 260 -14.10 22.73 -5.41
CA PRO A 260 -15.02 21.62 -5.69
C PRO A 260 -15.95 21.88 -6.88
N GLU A 261 -16.39 23.11 -7.10
CA GLU A 261 -17.33 23.45 -8.18
C GLU A 261 -16.73 23.21 -9.56
N LEU A 262 -15.43 23.52 -9.74
CA LEU A 262 -14.72 23.34 -11.02
C LEU A 262 -14.69 21.88 -11.49
N THR A 263 -14.82 20.94 -10.57
CA THR A 263 -14.62 19.51 -10.84
C THR A 263 -15.91 18.70 -10.73
N LEU A 264 -17.06 19.36 -10.50
CA LEU A 264 -18.35 18.69 -10.25
C LEU A 264 -18.84 17.89 -11.46
N SER A 265 -18.66 18.45 -12.65
CA SER A 265 -19.09 17.82 -13.90
C SER A 265 -18.39 16.48 -14.16
N TYR A 266 -17.19 16.24 -13.60
CA TYR A 266 -16.48 14.98 -13.79
C TYR A 266 -17.21 13.77 -13.20
N LEU A 267 -18.04 13.93 -12.17
CA LEU A 267 -18.82 12.83 -11.58
C LEU A 267 -19.80 12.18 -12.55
N THR A 268 -20.29 12.94 -13.53
CA THR A 268 -21.29 12.51 -14.52
C THR A 268 -20.79 12.65 -15.95
N SER A 269 -19.48 12.88 -16.12
CA SER A 269 -18.88 13.14 -17.41
C SER A 269 -19.00 11.94 -18.34
N ALA A 270 -19.33 12.21 -19.60
CA ALA A 270 -19.29 11.21 -20.66
C ALA A 270 -17.87 10.67 -20.94
N SER A 271 -16.82 11.34 -20.42
CA SER A 271 -15.43 10.88 -20.50
C SER A 271 -15.10 9.76 -19.50
N LEU A 272 -16.01 9.43 -18.57
CA LEU A 272 -15.83 8.25 -17.72
C LEU A 272 -15.77 6.99 -18.62
N PRO A 273 -14.83 6.07 -18.39
CA PRO A 273 -14.70 4.89 -19.24
C PRO A 273 -15.93 4.01 -19.14
N ALA A 274 -16.36 3.39 -20.25
CA ALA A 274 -17.53 2.50 -20.27
C ALA A 274 -17.30 1.19 -19.48
N THR A 275 -16.04 0.75 -19.43
CA THR A 275 -15.58 -0.45 -18.73
C THR A 275 -14.42 -0.12 -17.79
N ALA A 276 -14.25 -0.86 -16.70
CA ALA A 276 -13.11 -0.70 -15.79
C ALA A 276 -12.47 -2.04 -15.41
N GLN A 277 -11.16 -1.99 -15.18
CA GLN A 277 -10.43 -3.06 -14.51
C GLN A 277 -10.49 -2.80 -13.01
N TRP A 278 -11.41 -3.50 -12.34
CA TRP A 278 -11.67 -3.27 -10.92
C TRP A 278 -10.54 -3.81 -10.04
N GLN A 279 -10.13 -2.99 -9.09
CA GLN A 279 -9.20 -3.35 -8.03
C GLN A 279 -9.98 -3.56 -6.74
N SER A 280 -9.86 -4.76 -6.15
CA SER A 280 -10.20 -4.92 -4.74
C SER A 280 -9.07 -4.35 -3.89
N ASP A 281 -9.42 -3.88 -2.70
CA ASP A 281 -8.42 -3.57 -1.70
C ASP A 281 -7.68 -4.85 -1.27
N ARG A 282 -6.39 -4.69 -1.03
CA ARG A 282 -5.52 -5.73 -0.50
C ARG A 282 -4.57 -5.12 0.52
N THR A 283 -3.99 -5.96 1.36
CA THR A 283 -2.89 -5.53 2.23
C THR A 283 -1.66 -5.21 1.39
N GLY A 284 -1.04 -4.06 1.64
CA GLY A 284 0.24 -3.64 1.09
C GLY A 284 1.24 -3.33 2.20
N SER A 285 2.52 -3.39 1.86
CA SER A 285 3.62 -3.01 2.74
C SER A 285 4.74 -2.41 1.90
N ARG A 286 5.50 -1.48 2.48
CA ARG A 286 6.74 -0.96 1.88
C ARG A 286 7.81 -2.05 1.72
N LEU A 287 7.65 -3.20 2.37
CA LEU A 287 8.49 -4.39 2.12
C LEU A 287 8.13 -5.09 0.79
N ASN A 288 7.22 -4.55 -0.04
CA ASN A 288 6.93 -5.06 -1.37
C ASN A 288 7.12 -3.93 -2.40
N PRO A 289 8.36 -3.67 -2.84
CA PRO A 289 8.66 -2.65 -3.83
C PRO A 289 7.92 -2.86 -5.15
N THR A 290 7.86 -1.80 -5.96
CA THR A 290 7.32 -1.91 -7.31
C THR A 290 8.25 -2.76 -8.15
N VAL A 291 7.69 -3.69 -8.93
CA VAL A 291 8.49 -4.54 -9.81
C VAL A 291 9.06 -3.71 -10.95
N GLU A 292 10.37 -3.72 -11.10
CA GLU A 292 11.07 -3.02 -12.18
C GLU A 292 11.54 -4.01 -13.25
N ARG A 293 11.41 -3.62 -14.53
CA ARG A 293 11.94 -4.41 -15.64
C ARG A 293 13.30 -3.85 -16.03
N GLU A 294 14.32 -4.67 -15.89
CA GLU A 294 15.67 -4.30 -16.29
C GLU A 294 15.88 -4.34 -17.81
N SER A 295 16.91 -3.63 -18.27
CA SER A 295 17.25 -3.51 -19.69
C SER A 295 17.58 -4.86 -20.34
N ASN A 296 18.17 -5.79 -19.60
CA ASN A 296 18.47 -7.17 -20.00
C ASN A 296 17.21 -8.07 -20.05
N GLY A 297 16.06 -7.59 -19.57
CA GLY A 297 14.80 -8.32 -19.52
C GLY A 297 14.53 -9.10 -18.22
N THR A 298 15.41 -9.04 -17.21
CA THR A 298 15.10 -9.53 -15.86
C THR A 298 14.11 -8.60 -15.15
N PHE A 299 13.51 -9.08 -14.08
CA PHE A 299 12.61 -8.27 -13.25
C PHE A 299 13.16 -8.21 -11.83
N ASP A 300 13.23 -7.00 -11.28
CA ASP A 300 13.65 -6.73 -9.92
C ASP A 300 12.43 -6.56 -9.03
N PHE A 301 12.39 -7.29 -7.91
CA PHE A 301 11.35 -7.23 -6.89
C PHE A 301 11.88 -6.61 -5.58
N GLY A 302 13.07 -5.99 -5.61
CA GLY A 302 13.82 -5.45 -4.49
C GLY A 302 14.54 -6.53 -3.70
N TRP A 303 13.80 -7.48 -3.11
CA TRP A 303 14.42 -8.57 -2.33
C TRP A 303 15.08 -9.63 -3.21
N TYR A 304 14.62 -9.77 -4.45
CA TYR A 304 15.04 -10.83 -5.36
C TYR A 304 14.84 -10.43 -6.81
N LYS A 305 15.60 -11.08 -7.70
CA LYS A 305 15.48 -10.94 -9.15
C LYS A 305 14.86 -12.18 -9.76
N TYR A 306 14.01 -11.96 -10.76
CA TYR A 306 13.39 -13.01 -11.56
C TYR A 306 14.03 -13.07 -12.95
N TYR A 307 14.44 -14.29 -13.33
CA TYR A 307 15.12 -14.59 -14.57
C TYR A 307 14.17 -15.34 -15.50
N PRO A 308 13.55 -14.67 -16.50
CA PRO A 308 12.51 -15.28 -17.31
C PRO A 308 13.01 -16.34 -18.32
N THR A 309 14.32 -16.41 -18.60
CA THR A 309 14.91 -17.38 -19.53
C THR A 309 16.10 -18.13 -18.93
N ALA A 310 16.42 -19.30 -19.48
CA ALA A 310 17.53 -20.12 -19.01
C ALA A 310 18.88 -19.45 -19.24
N GLU A 311 19.02 -18.69 -20.33
CA GLU A 311 20.24 -17.94 -20.65
C GLU A 311 20.50 -16.83 -19.63
N LEU A 312 19.46 -16.08 -19.25
CA LEU A 312 19.55 -15.04 -18.23
C LEU A 312 19.88 -15.63 -16.85
N ALA A 313 19.25 -16.76 -16.50
CA ALA A 313 19.54 -17.46 -15.25
C ALA A 313 20.99 -17.96 -15.21
N GLN A 314 21.46 -18.58 -16.29
CA GLN A 314 22.84 -19.08 -16.41
C GLN A 314 23.86 -17.93 -16.37
N ALA A 315 23.58 -16.79 -17.02
CA ALA A 315 24.42 -15.61 -16.97
C ALA A 315 24.56 -15.04 -15.54
N ALA A 316 23.55 -15.24 -14.69
CA ALA A 316 23.57 -14.89 -13.27
C ALA A 316 24.16 -15.98 -12.36
N GLY A 317 24.74 -17.05 -12.93
CA GLY A 317 25.35 -18.14 -12.17
C GLY A 317 24.35 -19.16 -11.60
N LEU A 318 23.09 -19.13 -12.04
CA LEU A 318 22.07 -20.10 -11.66
C LEU A 318 22.10 -21.33 -12.60
N SER A 319 21.29 -22.34 -12.29
CA SER A 319 21.04 -23.45 -13.22
C SER A 319 20.45 -22.93 -14.53
N ALA A 320 20.73 -23.61 -15.65
CA ALA A 320 20.21 -23.29 -16.98
C ALA A 320 18.71 -23.65 -17.12
N THR A 321 17.89 -23.07 -16.24
CA THR A 321 16.45 -23.27 -16.11
C THR A 321 15.80 -21.90 -16.18
N ALA A 322 14.78 -21.74 -17.02
CA ALA A 322 13.99 -20.51 -17.05
C ALA A 322 13.15 -20.34 -15.78
N HIS A 323 12.76 -19.10 -15.47
CA HIS A 323 11.86 -18.74 -14.37
C HIS A 323 12.43 -18.92 -12.95
N LEU A 324 13.77 -18.90 -12.82
CA LEU A 324 14.41 -18.92 -11.50
C LEU A 324 14.38 -17.54 -10.84
N LEU A 325 14.46 -17.57 -9.52
CA LEU A 325 14.61 -16.43 -8.62
C LEU A 325 15.98 -16.51 -7.96
N SER A 326 16.66 -15.38 -7.81
CA SER A 326 17.84 -15.25 -6.96
C SER A 326 17.62 -14.14 -5.96
N ALA A 327 18.12 -14.32 -4.73
CA ALA A 327 18.16 -13.25 -3.75
C ALA A 327 18.94 -12.05 -4.27
N ASP A 328 18.49 -10.86 -3.93
CA ASP A 328 19.29 -9.65 -3.95
C ASP A 328 19.68 -9.29 -2.51
N ALA A 329 20.96 -9.46 -2.20
CA ALA A 329 21.50 -9.22 -0.87
C ALA A 329 22.03 -7.79 -0.69
N SER A 330 22.01 -6.99 -1.76
CA SER A 330 22.55 -5.63 -1.77
C SER A 330 21.60 -4.61 -1.16
N GLU A 331 20.32 -4.96 -1.01
CA GLU A 331 19.29 -4.10 -0.43
C GLU A 331 18.58 -4.77 0.74
N GLY A 332 17.93 -3.96 1.58
CA GLY A 332 17.16 -4.44 2.71
C GLY A 332 16.23 -3.40 3.31
N ALA A 333 15.72 -3.68 4.51
CA ALA A 333 14.85 -2.77 5.24
C ALA A 333 15.27 -2.62 6.70
N LEU A 334 15.04 -1.44 7.26
CA LEU A 334 15.01 -1.20 8.70
C LEU A 334 13.55 -1.30 9.17
N ILE A 335 13.28 -2.28 10.03
CA ILE A 335 11.93 -2.65 10.47
C ILE A 335 11.80 -2.39 11.96
N ARG A 336 10.70 -1.73 12.35
CA ARG A 336 10.21 -1.69 13.74
C ARG A 336 9.29 -2.90 13.97
N GLY A 337 9.54 -3.61 15.06
CA GLY A 337 8.80 -4.80 15.47
C GLY A 337 7.37 -4.53 15.94
N GLY A 338 6.58 -5.59 16.04
CA GLY A 338 5.17 -5.56 16.44
C GLY A 338 4.96 -5.10 17.88
N ASP A 339 5.95 -5.32 18.75
CA ASP A 339 5.98 -4.82 20.13
C ASP A 339 6.16 -3.29 20.20
N GLY A 340 6.62 -2.67 19.10
CA GLY A 340 6.96 -1.27 19.00
C GLY A 340 8.29 -0.86 19.66
N ALA A 341 9.05 -1.80 20.21
CA ALA A 341 10.30 -1.55 20.92
C ALA A 341 11.50 -2.23 20.23
N SER A 342 11.27 -3.31 19.50
CA SER A 342 12.28 -4.04 18.76
C SER A 342 12.51 -3.42 17.38
N PHE A 343 13.76 -3.49 16.91
CA PHE A 343 14.14 -3.04 15.58
C PHE A 343 15.10 -4.06 14.97
N ALA A 344 14.97 -4.30 13.67
CA ALA A 344 15.92 -5.12 12.95
C ALA A 344 16.24 -4.55 11.58
N ARG A 345 17.49 -4.70 11.16
CA ARG A 345 17.87 -4.61 9.75
C ARG A 345 17.67 -5.99 9.15
N MET A 346 17.05 -6.06 7.98
CA MET A 346 16.70 -7.31 7.32
C MET A 346 17.09 -7.24 5.84
N HIS A 347 17.77 -8.27 5.33
CA HIS A 347 18.01 -8.47 3.90
C HIS A 347 17.85 -9.95 3.51
N LEU A 348 17.54 -10.22 2.25
CA LEU A 348 17.44 -11.58 1.73
C LEU A 348 18.82 -12.02 1.20
N THR A 349 19.36 -13.09 1.75
CA THR A 349 20.72 -13.55 1.40
C THR A 349 20.72 -14.73 0.45
N ASN A 350 19.65 -15.53 0.42
CA ASN A 350 19.60 -16.71 -0.42
C ASN A 350 18.16 -17.15 -0.76
N ILE A 351 17.98 -17.65 -1.97
CA ILE A 351 16.83 -18.46 -2.38
C ILE A 351 17.38 -19.77 -2.94
N SER A 352 17.11 -20.87 -2.24
CA SER A 352 17.53 -22.20 -2.68
C SER A 352 16.34 -23.00 -3.20
N TYR A 353 16.59 -23.82 -4.22
CA TYR A 353 15.60 -24.73 -4.82
C TYR A 353 15.89 -26.15 -4.36
N GLN A 354 14.84 -26.91 -4.02
CA GLN A 354 14.97 -28.34 -3.81
C GLN A 354 15.51 -29.05 -5.06
N ASN A 355 15.11 -28.57 -6.25
CA ASN A 355 15.68 -29.00 -7.53
C ASN A 355 15.90 -27.78 -8.44
N PRO A 356 17.14 -27.28 -8.60
CA PRO A 356 17.46 -26.14 -9.47
C PRO A 356 17.12 -26.34 -10.96
N GLY A 357 16.92 -27.57 -11.41
CA GLY A 357 16.44 -27.91 -12.76
C GLY A 357 14.93 -27.71 -12.96
N VAL A 358 14.19 -27.38 -11.88
CA VAL A 358 12.73 -27.25 -11.88
C VAL A 358 12.34 -25.98 -11.13
N ALA A 359 11.95 -24.94 -11.87
CA ALA A 359 11.62 -23.62 -11.32
C ALA A 359 10.42 -23.61 -10.35
N THR A 360 9.57 -24.64 -10.41
CA THR A 360 8.43 -24.82 -9.51
C THR A 360 8.75 -25.73 -8.31
N SER A 361 9.99 -26.22 -8.18
CA SER A 361 10.38 -27.01 -7.01
C SER A 361 10.33 -26.15 -5.74
N GLN A 362 10.14 -26.79 -4.59
CA GLN A 362 10.03 -26.10 -3.32
C GLN A 362 11.25 -25.19 -3.11
N ARG A 363 10.98 -23.93 -2.78
CA ARG A 363 12.02 -22.95 -2.45
C ARG A 363 12.16 -22.78 -0.95
N THR A 364 13.37 -22.47 -0.54
CA THR A 364 13.71 -22.07 0.83
C THR A 364 14.43 -20.73 0.78
N TRP A 365 13.91 -19.77 1.54
CA TRP A 365 14.37 -18.39 1.60
C TRP A 365 15.16 -18.18 2.89
N THR A 366 16.32 -17.54 2.81
CA THR A 366 17.16 -17.25 3.97
C THR A 366 17.35 -15.76 4.14
N PHE A 367 16.80 -15.24 5.23
CA PHE A 367 16.95 -13.85 5.64
C PHE A 367 17.99 -13.75 6.75
N GLU A 368 18.81 -12.72 6.67
CA GLU A 368 19.67 -12.30 7.77
C GLU A 368 19.03 -11.10 8.46
N PHE A 369 19.11 -11.13 9.80
CA PHE A 369 18.61 -10.08 10.67
C PHE A 369 19.73 -9.63 11.57
N ASP A 370 19.84 -8.31 11.71
CA ASP A 370 20.60 -7.70 12.77
C ASP A 370 19.60 -7.01 13.71
N VAL A 371 19.30 -7.67 14.83
CA VAL A 371 18.40 -7.14 15.87
C VAL A 371 19.14 -6.05 16.62
N GLN A 372 18.63 -4.83 16.48
CA GLN A 372 19.24 -3.67 17.10
C GLN A 372 18.94 -3.67 18.61
N PRO A 373 19.88 -3.22 19.46
CA PRO A 373 19.70 -3.24 20.89
C PRO A 373 18.47 -2.44 21.32
N ALA A 374 17.65 -3.01 22.19
CA ALA A 374 16.57 -2.28 22.86
C ALA A 374 17.20 -1.19 23.75
N THR A 375 16.88 0.08 23.50
CA THR A 375 17.25 1.15 24.43
C THR A 375 16.40 1.03 25.70
N ALA A 376 17.05 1.12 26.87
CA ALA A 376 16.36 1.46 28.10
C ALA A 376 15.56 2.76 27.88
N GLN A 377 14.27 2.73 28.20
CA GLN A 377 13.37 3.87 28.00
C GLN A 377 13.78 5.10 28.78
#